data_AF-A0A7V8E6Y5-F1
#
_entry.id   AF-A0A7V8E6Y5-F1
#
_cell.length_a   1.000
_cell.length_b   1.000
_cell.length_c   1.000
_cell.angle_alpha   90.00
_cell.angle_beta   90.00
_cell.angle_gamma   90.00
#
_symmetry.space_group_name_H-M   'P 1'
#
loop_
_entity.id
_entity.type
_entity.pdbx_description
1 polymer ?
#
loop_
_entity_poly.entity_id
_entity_poly.type
_entity_poly.pdbx_seq_one_letter_code
_entity_poly.pdbx_strand_id
1 'polypeptide(L)'
;MRIGLFLFMCLLAVAGGLGWGVWEYQQEHPGSAKQIVEGLKPLPAGQLKPGDDGKKPAGDGNATAQKPPDNGAKPTDTAIKPTPVDLKSSDPTLIAMVEEGETLYRGGNFAGAKRKFLQALSGRLSADDRRKIEALSQNAALFAGLVEQVNPADILPVDNRATVYLENGGVIDGVLEKEGSDFIELRKDSGIVARFSSVQVKRVEKQSKAEVLAELEKEFAQKMEGMGPKPSGVDYYELAVFCIKNQLDNKVQALLETAVKLDRNVMQAATETKAKMVYNLYQYFVKKGNADAAEAKRRELIAKYPESRYARMVGGLVAKTDPPKNVKPPKDPVNPPKDPVNPPKDPVDPPKDPTTPPDDPPPVPADPGAGNGSGDVSNQPPPRFSNPVVQAHVDKGNKAYDQGMVHLEKSFDDKTADRDGENMKALNCFKQACASYEAAVEIDSNNAWLNDRLRQAGENRVMCFIAAKKR
;
A
#
# COMPACT_ATOMS: atom_id res chain seq x y z
N MET A 1 -30.21 42.31 -1.28
CA MET A 1 -29.04 42.77 -2.08
C MET A 1 -27.70 42.11 -1.72
N ARG A 2 -27.46 41.60 -0.50
CA ARG A 2 -26.13 41.09 -0.11
C ARG A 2 -25.73 39.72 -0.69
N ILE A 3 -26.69 38.82 -0.96
CA ILE A 3 -26.41 37.50 -1.53
C ILE A 3 -26.01 37.57 -3.01
N GLY A 4 -26.59 38.52 -3.77
CA GLY A 4 -26.26 38.70 -5.19
C GLY A 4 -24.82 39.16 -5.43
N LEU A 5 -24.29 40.04 -4.57
CA LEU A 5 -22.91 40.52 -4.66
C LEU A 5 -21.89 39.39 -4.38
N PHE A 6 -22.22 38.50 -3.42
CA PHE A 6 -21.35 37.36 -3.09
C PHE A 6 -21.27 36.35 -4.24
N LEU A 7 -22.42 35.99 -4.84
CA LEU A 7 -22.44 35.08 -6.00
C LEU A 7 -21.73 35.69 -7.22
N PHE A 8 -21.85 37.00 -7.43
CA PHE A 8 -21.13 37.70 -8.49
C PHE A 8 -19.61 37.67 -8.28
N MET A 9 -19.13 37.85 -7.04
CA MET A 9 -17.70 37.75 -6.71
C MET A 9 -17.16 36.32 -6.87
N CYS A 10 -17.94 35.29 -6.53
CA CYS A 10 -17.56 33.89 -6.78
C CYS A 10 -17.43 33.60 -8.28
N LEU A 11 -18.34 34.12 -9.11
CA LEU A 11 -18.27 33.95 -10.56
C LEU A 11 -17.04 34.64 -11.17
N LEU A 12 -16.68 35.85 -10.68
CA LEU A 12 -15.47 36.54 -11.11
C LEU A 12 -14.19 35.79 -10.71
N ALA A 13 -14.16 35.18 -9.53
CA ALA A 13 -13.02 34.37 -9.09
C ALA A 13 -12.83 33.12 -9.96
N VAL A 14 -13.92 32.44 -10.32
CA VAL A 14 -13.87 31.28 -11.23
C VAL A 14 -13.44 31.70 -12.65
N ALA A 15 -13.98 32.81 -13.16
CA ALA A 15 -13.58 33.33 -14.47
C ALA A 15 -12.11 33.76 -14.51
N GLY A 16 -11.61 34.39 -13.43
CA GLY A 16 -10.20 34.76 -13.27
C GLY A 16 -9.27 33.55 -13.22
N GLY A 17 -9.65 32.50 -12.48
CA GLY A 17 -8.90 31.24 -12.42
C GLY A 17 -8.82 30.51 -13.76
N LEU A 18 -9.93 30.49 -14.53
CA LEU A 18 -9.94 29.92 -15.87
C LEU A 18 -9.11 30.74 -16.86
N GLY A 19 -9.18 32.07 -16.79
CA GLY A 19 -8.35 32.95 -17.62
C GLY A 19 -6.85 32.80 -17.35
N TRP A 20 -6.47 32.67 -16.08
CA TRP A 20 -5.09 32.41 -15.68
C TRP A 20 -4.59 31.05 -16.20
N GLY A 21 -5.39 29.99 -16.03
CA GLY A 21 -5.03 28.65 -16.52
C GLY A 21 -4.87 28.58 -18.04
N VAL A 22 -5.71 29.29 -18.80
CA VAL A 22 -5.57 29.38 -20.27
C VAL A 22 -4.34 30.19 -20.68
N TRP A 23 -4.01 31.26 -19.96
CA TRP A 23 -2.83 32.08 -20.23
C TRP A 23 -1.52 31.32 -19.94
N GLU A 24 -1.46 30.58 -18.84
CA GLU A 24 -0.32 29.74 -18.47
C GLU A 24 -0.16 28.57 -19.47
N TYR A 25 -1.26 27.94 -19.87
CA TYR A 25 -1.26 26.92 -20.94
C TYR A 25 -0.78 27.47 -22.30
N GLN A 26 -1.11 28.73 -22.63
CA GLN A 26 -0.61 29.37 -23.86
C GLN A 26 0.87 29.73 -23.80
N GLN A 27 1.42 30.07 -22.63
CA GLN A 27 2.87 30.25 -22.46
C GLN A 27 3.62 28.92 -22.64
N GLU A 28 3.06 27.83 -22.12
CA GLU A 28 3.72 26.51 -22.16
C GLU A 28 3.65 25.85 -23.54
N HIS A 29 2.68 26.22 -24.39
CA HIS A 29 2.44 25.58 -25.69
C HIS A 29 2.23 26.55 -26.87
N PRO A 30 3.20 27.40 -27.22
CA PRO A 30 3.06 28.39 -28.30
C PRO A 30 2.88 27.76 -29.71
N GLY A 31 3.06 26.44 -29.86
CA GLY A 31 2.97 25.73 -31.14
C GLY A 31 1.72 24.87 -31.39
N SER A 32 0.90 24.54 -30.39
CA SER A 32 -0.14 23.49 -30.56
C SER A 32 -1.46 24.02 -31.14
N ALA A 33 -1.79 25.29 -30.93
CA ALA A 33 -3.07 25.86 -31.36
C ALA A 33 -3.24 25.93 -32.89
N LYS A 34 -2.15 26.04 -33.67
CA LYS A 34 -2.21 26.02 -35.14
C LYS A 34 -2.39 24.60 -35.72
N GLN A 35 -1.85 23.58 -35.06
CA GLN A 35 -1.92 22.20 -35.57
C GLN A 35 -3.29 21.55 -35.34
N ILE A 36 -4.02 21.95 -34.29
CA ILE A 36 -5.36 21.40 -33.99
C ILE A 36 -6.41 21.90 -35.00
N VAL A 37 -6.24 23.11 -35.55
CA VAL A 37 -7.16 23.67 -36.55
C VAL A 37 -6.90 23.11 -37.95
N GLU A 38 -5.66 22.73 -38.28
CA GLU A 38 -5.32 22.13 -39.59
C GLU A 38 -5.54 20.60 -39.66
N GLY A 39 -5.58 19.90 -38.51
CA GLY A 39 -5.76 18.44 -38.42
C GLY A 39 -7.19 17.92 -38.64
N LEU A 40 -8.19 18.80 -38.80
CA LEU A 40 -9.62 18.43 -38.93
C LEU A 40 -10.11 18.27 -40.39
N LYS A 41 -9.22 18.07 -41.37
CA LYS A 41 -9.64 17.68 -42.72
C LYS A 41 -9.78 16.15 -42.82
N PRO A 42 -10.96 15.61 -43.13
CA PRO A 42 -11.14 14.18 -43.31
C PRO A 42 -10.44 13.69 -44.59
N LEU A 43 -9.57 12.69 -44.46
CA LEU A 43 -9.01 11.94 -45.59
C LEU A 43 -10.01 10.85 -46.04
N PRO A 44 -10.10 10.58 -47.36
CA PRO A 44 -11.10 9.69 -47.93
C PRO A 44 -10.77 8.22 -47.70
N ALA A 45 -11.83 7.44 -47.44
CA ALA A 45 -11.77 5.99 -47.24
C ALA A 45 -11.48 5.25 -48.56
N GLY A 46 -10.52 4.33 -48.54
CA GLY A 46 -10.37 3.34 -49.61
C GLY A 46 -9.08 2.53 -49.56
N GLN A 47 -9.24 1.20 -49.59
CA GLN A 47 -8.26 0.15 -49.90
C GLN A 47 -7.41 -0.42 -48.75
N LEU A 48 -7.98 -1.45 -48.10
CA LEU A 48 -7.20 -2.58 -47.58
C LEU A 48 -7.67 -3.86 -48.30
N LYS A 49 -6.76 -4.47 -49.05
CA LYS A 49 -6.89 -5.84 -49.58
C LYS A 49 -6.35 -6.83 -48.53
N PRO A 50 -6.93 -8.04 -48.38
CA PRO A 50 -6.38 -9.08 -47.52
C PRO A 50 -5.11 -9.68 -48.13
N GLY A 51 -4.06 -9.80 -47.30
CA GLY A 51 -2.81 -10.46 -47.65
C GLY A 51 -2.90 -11.98 -47.52
N ASP A 52 -2.23 -12.63 -48.46
CA ASP A 52 -2.23 -14.04 -48.85
C ASP A 52 -1.46 -14.94 -47.86
N ASP A 53 -1.97 -16.16 -47.68
CA ASP A 53 -1.43 -17.20 -46.80
C ASP A 53 -0.21 -17.87 -47.44
N GLY A 54 0.97 -17.71 -46.84
CA GLY A 54 2.23 -18.21 -47.42
C GLY A 54 3.24 -18.75 -46.42
N LYS A 55 3.29 -20.09 -46.31
CA LYS A 55 4.44 -20.97 -46.03
C LYS A 55 5.25 -20.80 -44.73
N LYS A 56 5.10 -21.83 -43.90
CA LYS A 56 5.95 -22.23 -42.76
C LYS A 56 7.23 -22.94 -43.25
N PRO A 57 8.45 -22.53 -42.86
CA PRO A 57 9.63 -23.37 -42.96
C PRO A 57 9.81 -24.21 -41.70
N ALA A 58 10.13 -25.49 -41.90
CA ALA A 58 10.64 -26.38 -40.87
C ALA A 58 12.07 -25.96 -40.50
N GLY A 59 12.37 -25.93 -39.20
CA GLY A 59 13.69 -25.64 -38.67
C GLY A 59 13.90 -26.40 -37.37
N ASP A 60 14.58 -27.53 -37.48
CA ASP A 60 15.17 -28.28 -36.36
C ASP A 60 16.29 -27.45 -35.74
N GLY A 61 16.23 -27.24 -34.42
CA GLY A 61 17.20 -26.44 -33.69
C GLY A 61 17.21 -26.76 -32.20
N ASN A 62 18.15 -27.64 -31.84
CA ASN A 62 18.45 -28.12 -30.50
C ASN A 62 18.78 -26.96 -29.52
N ALA A 63 17.84 -26.62 -28.63
CA ALA A 63 18.03 -25.61 -27.59
C ALA A 63 18.67 -26.24 -26.35
N THR A 64 19.98 -26.06 -26.20
CA THR A 64 20.67 -26.28 -24.93
C THR A 64 20.21 -25.20 -23.95
N ALA A 65 19.53 -25.61 -22.87
CA ALA A 65 19.09 -24.72 -21.81
C ALA A 65 20.30 -24.05 -21.14
N GLN A 66 20.49 -22.77 -21.42
CA GLN A 66 21.49 -21.94 -20.76
C GLN A 66 21.01 -21.69 -19.31
N LYS A 67 21.78 -22.22 -18.35
CA LYS A 67 21.55 -22.05 -16.91
C LYS A 67 21.55 -20.55 -16.57
N PRO A 68 20.61 -20.02 -15.76
CA PRO A 68 20.62 -18.62 -15.36
C PRO A 68 21.95 -18.28 -14.63
N PRO A 69 22.54 -17.10 -14.85
CA PRO A 69 23.72 -16.67 -14.13
C PRO A 69 23.43 -16.57 -12.62
N ASP A 70 24.39 -17.03 -11.82
CA ASP A 70 24.35 -17.01 -10.37
C ASP A 70 24.52 -15.57 -9.87
N ASN A 71 23.41 -14.85 -9.68
CA ASN A 71 23.37 -13.44 -9.29
C ASN A 71 23.54 -13.22 -7.77
N GLY A 72 24.38 -14.02 -7.10
CA GLY A 72 24.58 -13.96 -5.65
C GLY A 72 25.38 -12.77 -5.10
N ALA A 73 25.83 -11.83 -5.94
CA ALA A 73 26.60 -10.68 -5.50
C ALA A 73 25.67 -9.56 -4.99
N LYS A 74 25.65 -9.35 -3.67
CA LYS A 74 25.07 -8.15 -3.04
C LYS A 74 25.74 -6.91 -3.67
N PRO A 75 24.99 -5.85 -4.03
CA PRO A 75 25.60 -4.64 -4.58
C PRO A 75 26.62 -4.11 -3.59
N THR A 76 27.89 -4.12 -3.96
CA THR A 76 28.93 -3.46 -3.19
C THR A 76 28.73 -1.95 -3.31
N ASP A 77 28.88 -1.24 -2.19
CA ASP A 77 28.73 0.21 -2.03
C ASP A 77 29.70 1.06 -2.88
N THR A 78 30.47 0.40 -3.75
CA THR A 78 31.05 1.02 -4.93
C THR A 78 29.93 1.47 -5.84
N ALA A 79 29.47 2.71 -5.64
CA ALA A 79 28.72 3.45 -6.65
C ALA A 79 29.41 3.24 -7.99
N ILE A 80 28.80 2.43 -8.87
CA ILE A 80 29.27 2.28 -10.24
C ILE A 80 29.04 3.65 -10.84
N LYS A 81 30.09 4.48 -10.82
CA LYS A 81 30.04 5.81 -11.40
C LYS A 81 29.74 5.57 -12.87
N PRO A 82 28.57 5.98 -13.40
CA PRO A 82 28.25 5.78 -14.79
C PRO A 82 29.38 6.43 -15.60
N THR A 83 30.04 5.65 -16.45
CA THR A 83 31.07 6.20 -17.32
C THR A 83 30.40 7.27 -18.18
N PRO A 84 30.85 8.53 -18.13
CA PRO A 84 30.29 9.59 -18.97
C PRO A 84 30.25 9.11 -20.43
N VAL A 85 29.19 9.42 -21.16
CA VAL A 85 29.12 9.11 -22.58
C VAL A 85 30.15 9.98 -23.30
N ASP A 86 31.25 9.35 -23.69
CA ASP A 86 32.23 9.95 -24.57
C ASP A 86 31.62 10.07 -25.97
N LEU A 87 31.21 11.30 -26.33
CA LEU A 87 30.59 11.63 -27.60
C LEU A 87 31.67 11.97 -28.63
N LYS A 88 31.54 11.42 -29.84
CA LYS A 88 32.44 11.77 -30.96
C LYS A 88 31.97 13.00 -31.73
N SER A 89 30.97 13.74 -31.21
CA SER A 89 30.45 14.96 -31.83
C SER A 89 31.48 16.08 -31.73
N SER A 90 31.60 16.90 -32.78
CA SER A 90 32.38 18.14 -32.74
C SER A 90 31.54 19.38 -32.36
N ASP A 91 30.21 19.24 -32.23
CA ASP A 91 29.33 20.34 -31.85
C ASP A 91 29.33 20.51 -30.32
N PRO A 92 29.93 21.60 -29.78
CA PRO A 92 30.01 21.82 -28.33
C PRO A 92 28.63 22.01 -27.68
N THR A 93 27.63 22.45 -28.45
CA THR A 93 26.26 22.63 -27.96
C THR A 93 25.61 21.28 -27.65
N LEU A 94 25.80 20.29 -28.54
CA LEU A 94 25.26 18.95 -28.34
C LEU A 94 25.95 18.23 -27.19
N ILE A 95 27.27 18.41 -27.04
CA ILE A 95 28.03 17.86 -25.90
C ILE A 95 27.46 18.42 -24.60
N ALA A 96 27.34 19.76 -24.49
CA ALA A 96 26.80 20.40 -23.30
C ALA A 96 25.36 19.94 -22.97
N MET A 97 24.50 19.75 -23.97
CA MET A 97 23.14 19.23 -23.76
C MET A 97 23.13 17.80 -23.21
N VAL A 98 24.03 16.93 -23.69
CA VAL A 98 24.12 15.55 -23.20
C VAL A 98 24.72 15.52 -21.79
N GLU A 99 25.76 16.31 -21.51
CA GLU A 99 26.34 16.44 -20.17
C GLU A 99 25.32 16.96 -19.14
N GLU A 100 24.50 17.95 -19.51
CA GLU A 100 23.41 18.43 -18.68
C GLU A 100 22.34 17.33 -18.49
N GLY A 101 21.99 16.61 -19.56
CA GLY A 101 21.08 15.47 -19.50
C GLY A 101 21.57 14.36 -18.56
N GLU A 102 22.85 14.00 -18.62
CA GLU A 102 23.48 13.03 -17.71
C GLU A 102 23.55 13.53 -16.27
N THR A 103 23.78 14.82 -16.07
CA THR A 103 23.78 15.44 -14.75
C THR A 103 22.39 15.37 -14.12
N LEU A 104 21.35 15.71 -14.88
CA LEU A 104 19.95 15.57 -14.45
C LEU A 104 19.58 14.11 -14.20
N TYR A 105 20.05 13.18 -15.04
CA TYR A 105 19.81 11.75 -14.91
C TYR A 105 20.42 11.19 -13.61
N ARG A 106 21.67 11.58 -13.29
CA ARG A 106 22.34 11.24 -12.03
C ARG A 106 21.72 11.90 -10.81
N GLY A 107 21.17 13.10 -10.97
CA GLY A 107 20.45 13.82 -9.93
C GLY A 107 19.00 13.37 -9.74
N GLY A 108 18.56 12.26 -10.35
CA GLY A 108 17.18 11.76 -10.20
C GLY A 108 16.11 12.57 -10.95
N ASN A 109 16.48 13.64 -11.67
CA ASN A 109 15.56 14.43 -12.48
C ASN A 109 15.40 13.82 -13.88
N PHE A 110 14.78 12.66 -13.94
CA PHE A 110 14.65 11.87 -15.18
C PHE A 110 13.78 12.54 -16.25
N ALA A 111 12.75 13.29 -15.85
CA ALA A 111 11.94 14.06 -16.79
C ALA A 111 12.74 15.18 -17.47
N GLY A 112 13.56 15.90 -16.70
CA GLY A 112 14.52 16.88 -17.23
C GLY A 112 15.56 16.25 -18.14
N ALA A 113 16.16 15.14 -17.70
CA ALA A 113 17.14 14.38 -18.47
C ALA A 113 16.58 13.93 -19.83
N LYS A 114 15.38 13.33 -19.84
CA LYS A 114 14.68 12.93 -21.07
C LYS A 114 14.54 14.10 -22.04
N ARG A 115 14.10 15.27 -21.57
CA ARG A 115 13.96 16.46 -22.44
C ARG A 115 15.29 16.87 -23.05
N LYS A 116 16.38 16.86 -22.27
CA LYS A 116 17.73 17.21 -22.77
C LYS A 116 18.25 16.19 -23.79
N PHE A 117 18.04 14.90 -23.55
CA PHE A 117 18.41 13.86 -24.51
C PHE A 117 17.62 13.95 -25.82
N LEU A 118 16.31 14.25 -25.76
CA LEU A 118 15.50 14.49 -26.96
C LEU A 118 15.97 15.72 -27.75
N GLN A 119 16.36 16.79 -27.05
CA GLN A 119 16.98 17.97 -27.70
C GLN A 119 18.28 17.59 -28.39
N ALA A 120 19.16 16.84 -27.73
CA ALA A 120 20.41 16.36 -28.33
C ALA A 120 20.16 15.46 -29.57
N LEU A 121 19.14 14.59 -29.52
CA LEU A 121 18.76 13.71 -30.64
C LEU A 121 18.27 14.46 -31.89
N SER A 122 17.81 15.70 -31.73
CA SER A 122 17.46 16.56 -32.87
C SER A 122 18.70 17.06 -33.65
N GLY A 123 19.89 16.97 -33.05
CA GLY A 123 21.16 17.35 -33.66
C GLY A 123 21.77 16.28 -34.59
N ARG A 124 22.88 16.66 -35.23
CA ARG A 124 23.70 15.76 -36.05
C ARG A 124 24.67 14.98 -35.15
N LEU A 125 24.24 13.80 -34.73
CA LEU A 125 25.05 12.85 -33.95
C LEU A 125 25.55 11.71 -34.85
N SER A 126 26.68 11.10 -34.46
CA SER A 126 27.11 9.84 -35.07
C SER A 126 26.06 8.74 -34.81
N ALA A 127 26.03 7.68 -35.64
CA ALA A 127 25.07 6.59 -35.46
C ALA A 127 25.21 5.90 -34.10
N ASP A 128 26.44 5.74 -33.61
CA ASP A 128 26.72 5.14 -32.31
C ASP A 128 26.28 6.04 -31.15
N ASP A 129 26.61 7.34 -31.21
CA ASP A 129 26.21 8.30 -30.17
C ASP A 129 24.69 8.45 -30.11
N ARG A 130 24.02 8.49 -31.28
CA ARG A 130 22.56 8.50 -31.38
C ARG A 130 21.95 7.30 -30.67
N ARG A 131 22.47 6.08 -30.90
CA ARG A 131 21.97 4.86 -30.22
C ARG A 131 22.16 4.93 -28.70
N LYS A 132 23.30 5.42 -28.22
CA LYS A 132 23.55 5.60 -26.78
C LYS A 132 22.57 6.60 -26.15
N ILE A 133 22.40 7.76 -26.77
CA ILE A 133 21.50 8.82 -26.27
C ILE A 133 20.04 8.37 -26.34
N GLU A 134 19.66 7.61 -27.37
CA GLU A 134 18.32 7.04 -27.48
C GLU A 134 18.04 6.04 -26.34
N ALA A 135 19.00 5.17 -26.01
CA ALA A 135 18.89 4.27 -24.86
C ALA A 135 18.78 5.03 -23.53
N LEU A 136 19.59 6.08 -23.33
CA LEU A 136 19.49 6.95 -22.15
C LEU A 136 18.13 7.66 -22.06
N SER A 137 17.63 8.16 -23.19
CA SER A 137 16.31 8.80 -23.26
C SER A 137 15.17 7.82 -22.95
N GLN A 138 15.27 6.57 -23.41
CA GLN A 138 14.29 5.52 -23.11
C GLN A 138 14.32 5.16 -21.63
N ASN A 139 15.51 4.98 -21.04
CA ASN A 139 15.65 4.74 -19.61
C ASN A 139 15.13 5.92 -18.78
N ALA A 140 15.46 7.16 -19.17
CA ALA A 140 14.97 8.36 -18.50
C ALA A 140 13.45 8.46 -18.57
N ALA A 141 12.83 8.08 -19.69
CA ALA A 141 11.37 8.03 -19.81
C ALA A 141 10.76 6.97 -18.88
N LEU A 142 11.36 5.78 -18.82
CA LEU A 142 10.91 4.71 -17.92
C LEU A 142 11.03 5.14 -16.44
N PHE A 143 12.17 5.72 -16.07
CA PHE A 143 12.44 6.17 -14.70
C PHE A 143 11.58 7.36 -14.31
N ALA A 144 11.31 8.28 -15.22
CA ALA A 144 10.33 9.34 -14.98
C ALA A 144 8.96 8.77 -14.62
N GLY A 145 8.47 7.77 -15.37
CA GLY A 145 7.19 7.11 -15.06
C GLY A 145 7.20 6.38 -13.71
N LEU A 146 8.35 5.78 -13.32
CA LEU A 146 8.56 5.18 -12.01
C LEU A 146 8.49 6.22 -10.88
N VAL A 147 9.16 7.37 -11.05
CA VAL A 147 9.18 8.45 -10.06
C VAL A 147 7.82 9.15 -9.94
N GLU A 148 7.09 9.32 -11.06
CA GLU A 148 5.76 9.95 -11.08
C GLU A 148 4.72 9.22 -10.21
N GLN A 149 4.93 7.94 -9.87
CA GLN A 149 4.08 7.22 -8.92
C GLN A 149 4.32 7.57 -7.46
N VAL A 150 5.40 8.28 -7.14
CA VAL A 150 5.65 8.78 -5.79
C VAL A 150 4.82 10.04 -5.60
N ASN A 151 3.86 9.97 -4.68
CA ASN A 151 3.03 11.12 -4.33
C ASN A 151 3.92 12.28 -3.84
N PRO A 152 3.88 13.47 -4.46
CA PRO A 152 4.70 14.60 -4.04
C PRO A 152 4.48 15.00 -2.57
N ALA A 153 3.27 14.77 -2.02
CA ALA A 153 2.98 15.06 -0.62
C ALA A 153 3.74 14.14 0.37
N ASP A 154 4.22 12.99 -0.11
CA ASP A 154 5.03 12.05 0.66
C ASP A 154 6.53 12.39 0.63
N ILE A 155 6.95 13.38 -0.18
CA ILE A 155 8.33 13.85 -0.20
C ILE A 155 8.53 14.73 1.02
N LEU A 156 9.35 14.25 1.95
CA LEU A 156 9.66 14.95 3.18
C LEU A 156 10.85 15.89 2.90
N PRO A 157 10.69 17.20 3.09
CA PRO A 157 11.84 18.08 3.04
C PRO A 157 12.81 17.68 4.16
N VAL A 158 14.05 17.45 3.76
CA VAL A 158 15.17 17.19 4.69
C VAL A 158 15.44 18.46 5.51
N ASP A 159 15.19 19.61 4.90
CA ASP A 159 15.24 20.90 5.55
C ASP A 159 14.02 21.05 6.47
N ASN A 160 14.23 21.51 7.71
CA ASN A 160 13.19 21.69 8.75
C ASN A 160 12.68 20.43 9.44
N ARG A 161 13.40 19.31 9.44
CA ARG A 161 13.10 18.24 10.43
C ARG A 161 13.33 18.76 11.85
N ALA A 162 12.41 18.38 12.74
CA ALA A 162 12.48 18.76 14.14
C ALA A 162 11.89 17.67 15.04
N THR A 163 12.45 17.58 16.24
CA THR A 163 11.91 16.80 17.35
C THR A 163 11.18 17.75 18.29
N VAL A 164 9.87 17.55 18.43
CA VAL A 164 9.01 18.32 19.34
C VAL A 164 8.87 17.54 20.64
N TYR A 165 9.35 18.14 21.73
CA TYR A 165 9.18 17.62 23.09
C TYR A 165 7.97 18.29 23.71
N LEU A 166 7.01 17.49 24.17
CA LEU A 166 5.77 17.95 24.80
C LEU A 166 5.91 18.03 26.32
N GLU A 167 5.10 18.87 26.95
CA GLU A 167 5.08 19.05 28.41
C GLU A 167 4.67 17.77 29.16
N ASN A 168 3.87 16.91 28.53
CA ASN A 168 3.49 15.61 29.09
C ASN A 168 4.57 14.52 28.93
N GLY A 169 5.76 14.87 28.45
CA GLY A 169 6.86 13.94 28.18
C GLY A 169 6.78 13.23 26.83
N GLY A 170 5.76 13.51 26.01
CA GLY A 170 5.67 13.00 24.65
C GLY A 170 6.79 13.55 23.76
N VAL A 171 7.33 12.73 22.87
CA VAL A 171 8.32 13.12 21.87
C VAL A 171 7.78 12.81 20.50
N ILE A 172 7.84 13.77 19.59
CA ILE A 172 7.29 13.65 18.24
C ILE A 172 8.28 14.18 17.24
N ASP A 173 8.72 13.31 16.33
CA ASP A 173 9.57 13.66 15.20
C ASP A 173 8.74 13.95 13.95
N GLY A 174 9.19 14.90 13.15
CA GLY A 174 8.59 15.21 11.86
C GLY A 174 9.19 16.43 11.20
N VAL A 175 8.52 16.91 10.17
CA VAL A 175 8.86 18.13 9.43
C VAL A 175 8.07 19.29 10.02
N LEU A 176 8.79 20.32 10.45
CA LEU A 176 8.19 21.56 10.94
C LEU A 176 7.64 22.36 9.75
N GLU A 177 6.32 22.37 9.59
CA GLU A 177 5.66 23.12 8.51
C GLU A 177 5.47 24.59 8.88
N LYS A 178 5.06 24.84 10.12
CA LYS A 178 4.75 26.18 10.60
C LYS A 178 5.05 26.30 12.08
N GLU A 179 5.70 27.39 12.43
CA GLU A 179 6.02 27.77 13.80
C GLU A 179 5.42 29.16 14.04
N GLY A 180 4.31 29.21 14.77
CA GLY A 180 3.65 30.44 15.21
C GLY A 180 3.92 30.73 16.68
N SER A 181 3.52 31.91 17.16
CA SER A 181 3.65 32.27 18.58
C SER A 181 2.87 31.33 19.51
N ASP A 182 1.72 30.85 19.04
CA ASP A 182 0.75 30.12 19.87
C ASP A 182 0.66 28.63 19.51
N PHE A 183 1.30 28.21 18.42
CA PHE A 183 1.20 26.83 17.94
C PHE A 183 2.37 26.42 17.03
N ILE A 184 2.56 25.12 16.94
CA ILE A 184 3.48 24.45 16.02
C ILE A 184 2.69 23.43 15.18
N GLU A 185 2.86 23.47 13.87
CA GLU A 185 2.36 22.44 12.95
C GLU A 185 3.53 21.57 12.46
N LEU A 186 3.42 20.27 12.73
CA LEU A 186 4.43 19.27 12.43
C LEU A 186 3.81 18.18 11.56
N ARG A 187 4.36 17.95 10.37
CA ARG A 187 4.00 16.81 9.51
C ARG A 187 4.84 15.60 9.90
N LYS A 188 4.18 14.54 10.35
CA LYS A 188 4.83 13.24 10.61
C LYS A 188 5.23 12.55 9.31
N ASP A 189 6.14 11.59 9.39
CA ASP A 189 6.54 10.74 8.25
C ASP A 189 5.36 9.94 7.64
N SER A 190 4.26 9.80 8.38
CA SER A 190 3.00 9.23 7.87
C SER A 190 2.19 10.19 6.98
N GLY A 191 2.64 11.43 6.80
CA GLY A 191 1.92 12.51 6.13
C GLY A 191 0.85 13.19 6.99
N ILE A 192 0.64 12.74 8.23
CA ILE A 192 -0.33 13.35 9.15
C ILE A 192 0.26 14.67 9.68
N VAL A 193 -0.43 15.77 9.43
CA VAL A 193 -0.12 17.07 10.04
C VAL A 193 -0.77 17.13 11.43
N ALA A 194 0.07 17.29 12.45
CA ALA A 194 -0.35 17.46 13.83
C ALA A 194 -0.08 18.91 14.26
N ARG A 195 -1.06 19.51 14.94
CA ARG A 195 -0.95 20.86 15.48
C ARG A 195 -0.88 20.79 17.00
N PHE A 196 0.14 21.42 17.56
CA PHE A 196 0.37 21.50 19.00
C PHE A 196 0.28 22.94 19.44
N SER A 197 -0.42 23.20 20.54
CA SER A 197 -0.39 24.53 21.16
C SER A 197 0.99 24.77 21.77
N SER A 198 1.51 26.00 21.74
CA SER A 198 2.82 26.33 22.31
C SER A 198 2.89 25.99 23.81
N VAL A 199 1.78 26.06 24.54
CA VAL A 199 1.69 25.64 25.95
C VAL A 199 1.84 24.13 26.17
N GLN A 200 1.66 23.33 25.12
CA GLN A 200 1.86 21.88 25.16
C GLN A 200 3.28 21.49 24.76
N VAL A 201 4.03 22.40 24.16
CA VAL A 201 5.37 22.17 23.64
C VAL A 201 6.40 22.70 24.63
N LYS A 202 7.18 21.78 25.19
CA LYS A 202 8.28 22.09 26.10
C LYS A 202 9.48 22.68 25.37
N ARG A 203 9.85 22.10 24.23
CA ARG A 203 10.92 22.60 23.34
C ARG A 203 10.83 21.97 21.95
N VAL A 204 11.41 22.65 20.97
CA VAL A 204 11.58 22.17 19.61
C VAL A 204 13.07 22.10 19.31
N GLU A 205 13.57 20.93 18.96
CA GLU A 205 14.96 20.74 18.51
C GLU A 205 14.97 20.57 16.99
N LYS A 206 15.46 21.58 16.27
CA LYS A 206 15.63 21.51 14.82
C LYS A 206 16.89 20.72 14.50
N GLN A 207 16.76 19.69 13.67
CA GLN A 207 17.89 18.91 13.22
C GLN A 207 18.58 19.61 12.05
N SER A 208 19.91 19.56 12.00
CA SER A 208 20.63 20.07 10.84
C SER A 208 20.44 19.13 9.64
N LYS A 209 20.45 19.70 8.42
CA LYS A 209 20.36 18.91 7.18
C LYS A 209 21.38 17.76 7.14
N ALA A 210 22.59 17.98 7.64
CA ALA A 210 23.65 16.98 7.66
C ALA A 210 23.34 15.81 8.62
N GLU A 211 22.80 16.09 9.81
CA GLU A 211 22.38 15.05 10.76
C GLU A 211 21.24 14.21 10.20
N VAL A 212 20.23 14.86 9.61
CA VAL A 212 19.09 14.18 8.98
C VAL A 212 19.58 13.27 7.85
N LEU A 213 20.43 13.76 6.97
CA LEU A 213 21.00 12.94 5.89
C LEU A 213 21.81 11.76 6.43
N ALA A 214 22.60 11.95 7.50
CA ALA A 214 23.36 10.86 8.10
C ALA A 214 22.45 9.78 8.72
N GLU A 215 21.34 10.16 9.34
CA GLU A 215 20.34 9.23 9.86
C GLU A 215 19.63 8.48 8.74
N LEU A 216 19.23 9.18 7.68
CA LEU A 216 18.59 8.59 6.50
C LEU A 216 19.53 7.62 5.76
N GLU A 217 20.83 7.91 5.70
CA GLU A 217 21.85 7.01 5.16
C GLU A 217 21.97 5.73 5.99
N LYS A 218 21.89 5.85 7.33
CA LYS A 218 21.86 4.69 8.22
C LYS A 218 20.60 3.84 8.00
N GLU A 219 19.43 4.48 7.88
CA GLU A 219 18.17 3.78 7.59
C GLU A 219 18.22 3.10 6.22
N PHE A 220 18.77 3.78 5.21
CA PHE A 220 19.02 3.22 3.88
C PHE A 220 19.85 1.93 3.96
N ALA A 221 20.98 1.97 4.68
CA ALA A 221 21.85 0.81 4.86
C ALA A 221 21.12 -0.36 5.55
N GLN A 222 20.36 -0.07 6.61
CA GLN A 222 19.55 -1.08 7.31
C GLN A 222 18.49 -1.72 6.42
N LYS A 223 17.77 -0.91 5.61
CA LYS A 223 16.81 -1.45 4.65
C LYS A 223 17.50 -2.33 3.61
N MET A 224 18.67 -1.90 3.12
CA MET A 224 19.44 -2.64 2.13
C MET A 224 19.91 -4.00 2.69
N GLU A 225 20.34 -4.06 3.95
CA GLU A 225 20.63 -5.30 4.66
C GLU A 225 19.40 -6.18 4.90
N GLY A 226 18.25 -5.55 5.16
CA GLY A 226 16.98 -6.22 5.42
C GLY A 226 16.32 -6.91 4.21
N MET A 227 16.75 -6.62 2.97
CA MET A 227 16.17 -7.22 1.76
C MET A 227 16.50 -8.72 1.59
N GLY A 228 17.40 -9.26 2.42
CA GLY A 228 17.82 -10.66 2.35
C GLY A 228 18.82 -10.94 1.23
N PRO A 229 19.14 -12.23 0.97
CA PRO A 229 20.23 -12.62 0.08
C PRO A 229 19.92 -12.48 -1.41
N LYS A 230 18.64 -12.38 -1.79
CA LYS A 230 18.18 -12.32 -3.18
C LYS A 230 17.04 -11.29 -3.32
N PRO A 231 17.36 -9.99 -3.21
CA PRO A 231 16.38 -8.92 -3.41
C PRO A 231 15.77 -8.99 -4.81
N SER A 232 14.46 -8.80 -4.88
CA SER A 232 13.71 -8.70 -6.13
C SER A 232 13.83 -7.30 -6.74
N GLY A 233 13.43 -7.14 -8.01
CA GLY A 233 13.35 -5.81 -8.64
C GLY A 233 12.41 -4.86 -7.86
N VAL A 234 11.33 -5.39 -7.28
CA VAL A 234 10.40 -4.61 -6.45
C VAL A 234 11.08 -4.09 -5.19
N ASP A 235 11.93 -4.88 -4.53
CA ASP A 235 12.64 -4.44 -3.33
C ASP A 235 13.56 -3.24 -3.61
N TYR A 236 14.32 -3.29 -4.72
CA TYR A 236 15.14 -2.16 -5.16
C TYR A 236 14.31 -0.94 -5.55
N TYR A 237 13.15 -1.14 -6.18
CA TYR A 237 12.24 -0.05 -6.50
C TYR A 237 11.67 0.59 -5.23
N GLU A 238 11.24 -0.19 -4.23
CA GLU A 238 10.77 0.34 -2.95
C GLU A 238 11.88 1.12 -2.22
N LEU A 239 13.12 0.65 -2.31
CA LEU A 239 14.27 1.37 -1.78
C LEU A 239 14.56 2.67 -2.57
N ALA A 240 14.38 2.67 -3.89
CA ALA A 240 14.46 3.90 -4.69
C ALA A 240 13.36 4.90 -4.31
N VAL A 241 12.13 4.43 -4.08
CA VAL A 241 11.02 5.27 -3.58
C VAL A 241 11.36 5.86 -2.22
N PHE A 242 11.97 5.07 -1.33
CA PHE A 242 12.48 5.59 -0.05
C PHE A 242 13.52 6.71 -0.28
N CYS A 243 14.48 6.53 -1.18
CA CYS A 243 15.46 7.56 -1.50
C CYS A 243 14.81 8.85 -2.04
N ILE A 244 13.83 8.74 -2.95
CA ILE A 244 13.11 9.89 -3.52
C ILE A 244 12.36 10.66 -2.42
N LYS A 245 11.63 9.94 -1.56
CA LYS A 245 10.86 10.55 -0.46
C LYS A 245 11.75 11.32 0.54
N ASN A 246 13.01 10.92 0.64
CA ASN A 246 13.98 11.46 1.59
C ASN A 246 15.11 12.27 0.92
N GLN A 247 14.94 12.66 -0.36
CA GLN A 247 15.89 13.46 -1.14
C GLN A 247 17.32 12.90 -1.19
N LEU A 248 17.45 11.56 -1.20
CA LEU A 248 18.71 10.85 -1.44
C LEU A 248 18.90 10.60 -2.95
N ASP A 249 18.83 11.68 -3.73
CA ASP A 249 18.70 11.64 -5.20
C ASP A 249 19.85 10.89 -5.89
N ASN A 250 21.06 11.00 -5.32
CA ASN A 250 22.28 10.36 -5.82
C ASN A 250 22.24 8.83 -5.82
N LYS A 251 21.32 8.20 -5.08
CA LYS A 251 21.15 6.73 -5.04
C LYS A 251 20.04 6.23 -5.97
N VAL A 252 19.11 7.10 -6.35
CA VAL A 252 17.88 6.72 -7.06
C VAL A 252 18.18 6.02 -8.38
N GLN A 253 19.08 6.59 -9.20
CA GLN A 253 19.41 6.05 -10.52
C GLN A 253 19.89 4.59 -10.43
N ALA A 254 20.91 4.30 -9.60
CA ALA A 254 21.51 2.97 -9.53
C ALA A 254 20.50 1.91 -9.02
N LEU A 255 19.61 2.30 -8.10
CA LEU A 255 18.55 1.44 -7.60
C LEU A 255 17.52 1.13 -8.69
N LEU A 256 17.07 2.15 -9.45
CA LEU A 256 16.12 1.94 -10.55
C LEU A 256 16.72 1.12 -11.70
N GLU A 257 17.99 1.33 -12.03
CA GLU A 257 18.71 0.50 -13.02
C GLU A 257 18.76 -0.97 -12.58
N THR A 258 19.08 -1.21 -11.30
CA THR A 258 19.11 -2.56 -10.73
C THR A 258 17.71 -3.18 -10.72
N ALA A 259 16.69 -2.41 -10.34
CA ALA A 259 15.30 -2.83 -10.32
C ALA A 259 14.82 -3.29 -11.71
N VAL A 260 15.03 -2.47 -12.74
CA VAL A 260 14.63 -2.76 -14.13
C VAL A 260 15.45 -3.90 -14.73
N LYS A 261 16.73 -4.03 -14.37
CA LYS A 261 17.57 -5.15 -14.80
C LYS A 261 17.06 -6.48 -14.27
N LEU A 262 16.57 -6.52 -13.02
CA LEU A 262 16.02 -7.72 -12.39
C LEU A 262 14.60 -8.02 -12.87
N ASP A 263 13.78 -6.97 -13.06
CA ASP A 263 12.41 -7.10 -13.53
C ASP A 263 12.05 -5.94 -14.46
N ARG A 264 11.92 -6.22 -15.76
CA ARG A 264 11.49 -5.21 -16.75
C ARG A 264 10.09 -4.67 -16.50
N ASN A 265 9.25 -5.42 -15.78
CA ASN A 265 7.89 -5.06 -15.42
C ASN A 265 7.78 -4.62 -13.95
N VAL A 266 8.88 -4.15 -13.34
CA VAL A 266 8.93 -3.79 -11.91
C VAL A 266 7.80 -2.85 -11.48
N MET A 267 7.36 -1.94 -12.35
CA MET A 267 6.19 -1.08 -12.09
C MET A 267 4.92 -1.86 -11.84
N GLN A 268 4.62 -2.78 -12.74
CA GLN A 268 3.43 -3.62 -12.64
C GLN A 268 3.55 -4.54 -11.43
N ALA A 269 4.74 -5.12 -11.19
CA ALA A 269 4.99 -5.97 -10.04
C ALA A 269 4.83 -5.21 -8.70
N ALA A 270 5.37 -4.00 -8.59
CA ALA A 270 5.22 -3.15 -7.42
C ALA A 270 3.77 -2.71 -7.20
N THR A 271 3.07 -2.35 -8.27
CA THR A 271 1.63 -2.02 -8.25
C THR A 271 0.82 -3.21 -7.74
N GLU A 272 1.08 -4.42 -8.25
CA GLU A 272 0.40 -5.64 -7.83
C GLU A 272 0.72 -6.03 -6.38
N THR A 273 1.96 -5.80 -5.93
CA THR A 273 2.37 -6.02 -4.54
C THR A 273 1.63 -5.08 -3.58
N LYS A 274 1.55 -3.77 -3.91
CA LYS A 274 0.77 -2.79 -3.12
C LYS A 274 -0.72 -3.12 -3.14
N ALA A 275 -1.27 -3.46 -4.30
CA ALA A 275 -2.67 -3.86 -4.43
C ALA A 275 -2.99 -5.12 -3.60
N LYS A 276 -2.07 -6.10 -3.55
CA LYS A 276 -2.20 -7.29 -2.69
C LYS A 276 -2.29 -6.93 -1.22
N MET A 277 -1.49 -5.97 -0.74
CA MET A 277 -1.54 -5.53 0.67
C MET A 277 -2.91 -4.93 1.01
N VAL A 278 -3.42 -4.03 0.15
CA VAL A 278 -4.75 -3.43 0.35
C VAL A 278 -5.85 -4.50 0.29
N TYR A 279 -5.74 -5.46 -0.63
CA TYR A 279 -6.64 -6.60 -0.71
C TYR A 279 -6.62 -7.49 0.55
N ASN A 280 -5.44 -7.73 1.13
CA ASN A 280 -5.32 -8.48 2.37
C ASN A 280 -6.00 -7.75 3.55
N LEU A 281 -5.89 -6.42 3.60
CA LEU A 281 -6.61 -5.60 4.59
C LEU A 281 -8.13 -5.65 4.37
N TYR A 282 -8.58 -5.59 3.12
CA TYR A 282 -9.98 -5.81 2.77
C TYR A 282 -10.48 -7.17 3.28
N GLN A 283 -9.78 -8.25 2.94
CA GLN A 283 -10.08 -9.61 3.40
C GLN A 283 -10.11 -9.72 4.93
N TYR A 284 -9.18 -9.06 5.62
CA TYR A 284 -9.15 -9.01 7.08
C TYR A 284 -10.42 -8.37 7.65
N PHE A 285 -10.84 -7.21 7.14
CA PHE A 285 -12.06 -6.54 7.64
C PHE A 285 -13.34 -7.30 7.31
N VAL A 286 -13.42 -7.95 6.14
CA VAL A 286 -14.53 -8.86 5.81
C VAL A 286 -14.61 -9.99 6.84
N LYS A 287 -13.49 -10.64 7.17
CA LYS A 287 -13.44 -11.73 8.16
C LYS A 287 -13.80 -11.27 9.58
N LYS A 288 -13.54 -10.01 9.93
CA LYS A 288 -13.93 -9.42 11.22
C LYS A 288 -15.37 -8.90 11.25
N GLY A 289 -16.12 -9.00 10.15
CA GLY A 289 -17.48 -8.47 10.04
C GLY A 289 -17.56 -6.94 10.01
N ASN A 290 -16.43 -6.25 9.78
CA ASN A 290 -16.40 -4.79 9.70
C ASN A 290 -16.64 -4.34 8.26
N ALA A 291 -17.92 -4.26 7.88
CA ALA A 291 -18.34 -3.96 6.51
C ALA A 291 -17.86 -2.59 6.02
N ASP A 292 -17.89 -1.55 6.86
CA ASP A 292 -17.50 -0.19 6.48
C ASP A 292 -16.00 -0.09 6.18
N ALA A 293 -15.16 -0.68 7.04
CA ALA A 293 -13.71 -0.70 6.82
C ALA A 293 -13.34 -1.56 5.59
N ALA A 294 -14.04 -2.67 5.36
CA ALA A 294 -13.87 -3.47 4.16
C ALA A 294 -14.24 -2.67 2.91
N GLU A 295 -15.41 -2.03 2.86
CA GLU A 295 -15.84 -1.24 1.71
C GLU A 295 -14.90 -0.05 1.45
N ALA A 296 -14.39 0.61 2.49
CA ALA A 296 -13.37 1.65 2.35
C ALA A 296 -12.10 1.13 1.66
N LYS A 297 -11.60 -0.05 2.08
CA LYS A 297 -10.42 -0.67 1.46
C LYS A 297 -10.68 -1.20 0.06
N ARG A 298 -11.89 -1.67 -0.23
CA ARG A 298 -12.34 -2.02 -1.58
C ARG A 298 -12.32 -0.82 -2.51
N ARG A 299 -12.89 0.32 -2.09
CA ARG A 299 -12.87 1.56 -2.89
C ARG A 299 -11.45 2.06 -3.11
N GLU A 300 -10.62 2.02 -2.07
CA GLU A 300 -9.20 2.36 -2.18
C GLU A 300 -8.48 1.47 -3.22
N LEU A 301 -8.71 0.16 -3.17
CA LEU A 301 -8.11 -0.80 -4.10
C LEU A 301 -8.50 -0.51 -5.55
N ILE A 302 -9.78 -0.27 -5.82
CA ILE A 302 -10.29 0.01 -7.17
C ILE A 302 -9.81 1.38 -7.66
N ALA A 303 -9.84 2.40 -6.80
CA ALA A 303 -9.47 3.76 -7.18
C ALA A 303 -7.96 3.91 -7.44
N LYS A 304 -7.12 3.31 -6.59
CA LYS A 304 -5.66 3.44 -6.69
C LYS A 304 -5.01 2.40 -7.61
N TYR A 305 -5.62 1.23 -7.78
CA TYR A 305 -5.02 0.11 -8.51
C TYR A 305 -5.99 -0.57 -9.49
N PRO A 306 -6.67 0.18 -10.38
CA PRO A 306 -7.74 -0.37 -11.23
C PRO A 306 -7.28 -1.54 -12.11
N GLU A 307 -6.04 -1.51 -12.58
CA GLU A 307 -5.47 -2.55 -13.46
C GLU A 307 -5.04 -3.83 -12.73
N SER A 308 -4.91 -3.76 -11.40
CA SER A 308 -4.48 -4.91 -10.60
C SER A 308 -5.48 -6.06 -10.71
N ARG A 309 -4.97 -7.29 -10.75
CA ARG A 309 -5.81 -8.49 -10.62
C ARG A 309 -6.66 -8.48 -9.35
N TYR A 310 -6.17 -7.86 -8.26
CA TYR A 310 -6.89 -7.77 -6.99
C TYR A 310 -8.08 -6.82 -7.07
N ALA A 311 -7.92 -5.68 -7.73
CA ALA A 311 -9.04 -4.76 -7.97
C ALA A 311 -10.11 -5.43 -8.84
N ARG A 312 -9.72 -6.19 -9.87
CA ARG A 312 -10.65 -6.96 -10.70
C ARG A 312 -11.40 -8.05 -9.92
N MET A 313 -10.71 -8.78 -9.04
CA MET A 313 -11.35 -9.79 -8.17
C MET A 313 -12.43 -9.17 -7.28
N VAL A 314 -12.18 -8.00 -6.69
CA VAL A 314 -13.13 -7.35 -5.78
C VAL A 314 -14.20 -6.54 -6.52
N GLY A 315 -13.87 -5.95 -7.67
CA GLY A 315 -14.81 -5.22 -8.52
C GLY A 315 -15.87 -6.13 -9.15
N GLY A 316 -15.46 -7.32 -9.61
CA GLY A 316 -16.36 -8.31 -10.20
C GLY A 316 -17.36 -8.93 -9.23
N LEU A 317 -17.08 -8.89 -7.92
CA LEU A 317 -18.01 -9.38 -6.89
C LEU A 317 -19.28 -8.53 -6.81
N VAL A 318 -19.17 -7.21 -7.01
CA VAL A 318 -20.34 -6.31 -6.90
C VAL A 318 -21.22 -6.32 -8.14
N ALA A 319 -20.65 -6.54 -9.32
CA ALA A 319 -21.43 -6.73 -10.55
C ALA A 319 -22.36 -7.97 -10.50
N LYS A 320 -22.13 -8.91 -9.57
CA LYS A 320 -22.98 -10.09 -9.35
C LYS A 320 -23.97 -9.93 -8.20
N THR A 321 -23.82 -8.92 -7.34
CA THR A 321 -24.69 -8.70 -6.18
C THR A 321 -25.61 -7.49 -6.32
N ASP A 322 -25.54 -6.75 -7.44
CA ASP A 322 -26.59 -5.79 -7.77
C ASP A 322 -27.92 -6.55 -7.92
N PRO A 323 -28.94 -6.26 -7.09
CA PRO A 323 -30.24 -6.88 -7.27
C PRO A 323 -30.75 -6.55 -8.68
N PRO A 324 -31.40 -7.50 -9.38
CA PRO A 324 -31.91 -7.25 -10.72
C PRO A 324 -32.77 -5.98 -10.69
N LYS A 325 -32.38 -4.97 -11.47
CA LYS A 325 -33.07 -3.67 -11.63
C LYS A 325 -34.49 -3.78 -12.22
N ASN A 326 -35.12 -4.96 -12.15
CA ASN A 326 -36.40 -5.25 -12.76
C ASN A 326 -37.35 -6.03 -11.85
N VAL A 327 -37.30 -5.79 -10.54
CA VAL A 327 -38.45 -6.08 -9.69
C VAL A 327 -39.42 -4.92 -9.86
N LYS A 328 -40.46 -5.12 -10.68
CA LYS A 328 -41.61 -4.21 -10.75
C LYS A 328 -42.05 -3.85 -9.33
N PRO A 329 -42.41 -2.58 -9.05
CA PRO A 329 -43.04 -2.23 -7.78
C PRO A 329 -44.20 -3.19 -7.51
N PRO A 330 -44.33 -3.74 -6.30
CA PRO A 330 -45.53 -4.48 -5.93
C PRO A 330 -46.73 -3.61 -6.26
N LYS A 331 -47.69 -4.15 -7.02
CA LYS A 331 -48.97 -3.46 -7.20
C LYS A 331 -49.53 -3.21 -5.80
N ASP A 332 -49.77 -1.95 -5.47
CA ASP A 332 -50.47 -1.58 -4.25
C ASP A 332 -51.74 -2.42 -4.12
N PRO A 333 -51.99 -3.08 -2.98
CA PRO A 333 -53.26 -3.72 -2.75
C PRO A 333 -54.34 -2.64 -2.68
N VAL A 334 -55.13 -2.58 -3.76
CA VAL A 334 -56.39 -1.86 -3.83
C VAL A 334 -57.35 -2.56 -2.86
N ASN A 335 -57.36 -2.11 -1.60
CA ASN A 335 -58.54 -1.95 -0.74
C ASN A 335 -58.10 -1.60 0.69
N PRO A 336 -58.52 -0.45 1.26
CA PRO A 336 -58.36 -0.21 2.68
C PRO A 336 -59.26 -1.17 3.49
N PRO A 337 -58.77 -1.76 4.59
CA PRO A 337 -59.61 -2.51 5.51
C PRO A 337 -60.70 -1.60 6.09
N LYS A 338 -61.95 -2.07 6.10
CA LYS A 338 -63.03 -1.43 6.85
C LYS A 338 -62.71 -1.48 8.34
N ASP A 339 -62.80 -0.33 9.00
CA ASP A 339 -62.70 -0.20 10.46
C ASP A 339 -63.68 -1.16 11.16
N PRO A 340 -63.24 -1.89 12.20
CA PRO A 340 -64.16 -2.59 13.09
C PRO A 340 -64.81 -1.59 14.03
N VAL A 341 -66.12 -1.44 13.86
CA VAL A 341 -67.05 -0.79 14.79
C VAL A 341 -67.22 -1.70 16.00
N ASN A 342 -66.57 -1.38 17.11
CA ASN A 342 -67.09 -1.38 18.49
C ASN A 342 -65.94 -1.39 19.52
N PRO A 343 -65.95 -0.50 20.52
CA PRO A 343 -65.03 -0.60 21.64
C PRO A 343 -65.43 -1.80 22.55
N PRO A 344 -64.48 -2.61 23.02
CA PRO A 344 -64.76 -3.63 24.03
C PRO A 344 -65.17 -2.99 25.36
N LYS A 345 -66.19 -3.54 26.01
CA LYS A 345 -66.53 -3.24 27.41
C LYS A 345 -65.40 -3.73 28.32
N ASP A 346 -65.01 -2.87 29.27
CA ASP A 346 -64.12 -3.21 30.38
C ASP A 346 -64.62 -4.44 31.15
N PRO A 347 -63.75 -5.43 31.44
CA PRO A 347 -64.01 -6.40 32.48
C PRO A 347 -63.62 -5.83 33.85
N VAL A 348 -64.58 -5.96 34.75
CA VAL A 348 -64.49 -5.74 36.19
C VAL A 348 -63.75 -6.92 36.84
N ASP A 349 -63.07 -6.59 37.94
CA ASP A 349 -62.42 -7.42 38.96
C ASP A 349 -60.94 -7.84 38.78
N PRO A 350 -60.07 -7.48 39.76
CA PRO A 350 -58.69 -7.96 39.80
C PRO A 350 -58.63 -9.42 40.30
N PRO A 351 -57.76 -10.27 39.71
CA PRO A 351 -57.56 -11.63 40.22
C PRO A 351 -56.88 -11.63 41.59
N LYS A 352 -57.36 -12.50 42.49
CA LYS A 352 -56.65 -12.86 43.73
C LYS A 352 -55.36 -13.61 43.40
N ASP A 353 -54.28 -13.22 44.08
CA ASP A 353 -52.98 -13.90 44.07
C ASP A 353 -53.10 -15.38 44.51
N PRO A 354 -52.49 -16.32 43.77
CA PRO A 354 -52.22 -17.65 44.28
C PRO A 354 -50.89 -17.67 45.05
N THR A 355 -50.99 -17.88 46.36
CA THR A 355 -49.88 -18.24 47.24
C THR A 355 -49.51 -19.72 47.07
N THR A 356 -48.63 -20.05 46.11
CA THR A 356 -47.71 -21.20 46.18
C THR A 356 -46.67 -21.13 45.05
N PRO A 357 -45.38 -21.39 45.32
CA PRO A 357 -44.36 -21.49 44.25
C PRO A 357 -44.47 -22.85 43.54
N PRO A 358 -44.28 -22.92 42.20
CA PRO A 358 -44.16 -24.19 41.51
C PRO A 358 -42.76 -24.78 41.66
N ASP A 359 -42.69 -26.09 41.87
CA ASP A 359 -41.46 -26.88 41.86
C ASP A 359 -40.75 -26.82 40.50
N ASP A 360 -39.41 -26.80 40.53
CA ASP A 360 -38.54 -26.77 39.36
C ASP A 360 -38.72 -28.00 38.45
N PRO A 361 -38.74 -27.82 37.11
CA PRO A 361 -38.69 -28.94 36.19
C PRO A 361 -37.28 -29.55 36.11
N PRO A 362 -37.16 -30.88 35.87
CA PRO A 362 -35.86 -31.53 35.71
C PRO A 362 -35.14 -31.07 34.42
N PRO A 363 -33.80 -31.12 34.39
CA PRO A 363 -33.01 -30.64 33.26
C PRO A 363 -33.20 -31.52 32.03
N VAL A 364 -33.48 -30.87 30.90
CA VAL A 364 -33.53 -31.49 29.56
C VAL A 364 -32.11 -31.81 29.08
N PRO A 365 -31.83 -33.00 28.50
CA PRO A 365 -30.54 -33.30 27.90
C PRO A 365 -30.26 -32.37 26.70
N ALA A 366 -29.07 -31.77 26.68
CA ALA A 366 -28.66 -30.85 25.63
C ALA A 366 -28.50 -31.56 24.27
N ASP A 367 -29.22 -31.04 23.28
CA ASP A 367 -29.11 -31.34 21.85
C ASP A 367 -27.89 -30.60 21.24
N PRO A 368 -26.94 -31.26 20.57
CA PRO A 368 -25.82 -30.59 19.94
C PRO A 368 -26.21 -30.09 18.54
N GLY A 369 -26.87 -28.92 18.50
CA GLY A 369 -27.32 -28.28 17.26
C GLY A 369 -26.90 -26.81 17.12
N ALA A 370 -25.87 -26.57 16.32
CA ALA A 370 -25.64 -25.38 15.48
C ALA A 370 -26.04 -23.99 16.02
N GLY A 371 -25.22 -23.44 16.92
CA GLY A 371 -25.25 -22.01 17.26
C GLY A 371 -24.13 -21.23 16.57
N ASN A 372 -24.47 -20.41 15.57
CA ASN A 372 -23.62 -19.31 15.09
C ASN A 372 -23.58 -18.21 16.16
N GLY A 373 -22.83 -18.45 17.24
CA GLY A 373 -22.48 -17.45 18.23
C GLY A 373 -20.99 -17.21 18.17
N SER A 374 -20.59 -15.95 18.00
CA SER A 374 -19.22 -15.46 18.25
C SER A 374 -18.90 -15.50 19.75
N GLY A 375 -19.06 -16.69 20.34
CA GLY A 375 -18.58 -17.02 21.67
C GLY A 375 -17.06 -17.10 21.63
N ASP A 376 -16.44 -16.59 22.69
CA ASP A 376 -15.00 -16.57 22.89
C ASP A 376 -14.42 -18.00 22.79
N VAL A 377 -13.94 -18.36 21.59
CA VAL A 377 -13.38 -19.69 21.26
C VAL A 377 -12.14 -19.98 22.12
N SER A 378 -11.57 -18.96 22.77
CA SER A 378 -10.41 -19.08 23.66
C SER A 378 -10.62 -20.06 24.81
N ASN A 379 -11.85 -20.21 25.33
CA ASN A 379 -12.12 -21.00 26.54
C ASN A 379 -12.72 -22.39 26.26
N GLN A 380 -12.92 -22.78 25.00
CA GLN A 380 -13.36 -24.15 24.71
C GLN A 380 -12.17 -25.11 24.74
N PRO A 381 -12.31 -26.29 25.38
CA PRO A 381 -11.27 -27.31 25.32
C PRO A 381 -10.96 -27.66 23.86
N PRO A 382 -9.68 -27.91 23.50
CA PRO A 382 -9.31 -28.21 22.13
C PRO A 382 -10.13 -29.41 21.62
N PRO A 383 -10.69 -29.34 20.40
CA PRO A 383 -11.41 -30.46 19.83
C PRO A 383 -10.46 -31.64 19.70
N ARG A 384 -10.96 -32.85 19.95
CA ARG A 384 -10.20 -34.07 19.66
C ARG A 384 -10.24 -34.34 18.17
N PHE A 385 -9.07 -34.48 17.55
CA PHE A 385 -8.91 -34.80 16.15
C PHE A 385 -8.89 -36.31 15.97
N SER A 386 -9.63 -36.80 14.97
CA SER A 386 -9.67 -38.22 14.62
C SER A 386 -8.33 -38.71 14.06
N ASN A 387 -7.54 -37.82 13.45
CA ASN A 387 -6.21 -38.13 12.96
C ASN A 387 -5.17 -37.96 14.09
N PRO A 388 -4.49 -39.03 14.52
CA PRO A 388 -3.54 -38.98 15.64
C PRO A 388 -2.30 -38.12 15.34
N VAL A 389 -1.91 -37.97 14.07
CA VAL A 389 -0.78 -37.10 13.66
C VAL A 389 -1.17 -35.63 13.82
N VAL A 390 -2.39 -35.27 13.39
CA VAL A 390 -2.94 -33.93 13.60
C VAL A 390 -3.04 -33.63 15.09
N GLN A 391 -3.57 -34.55 15.88
CA GLN A 391 -3.66 -34.40 17.34
C GLN A 391 -2.28 -34.17 17.98
N ALA A 392 -1.25 -34.93 17.59
CA ALA A 392 0.10 -34.76 18.13
C ALA A 392 0.69 -33.38 17.80
N HIS A 393 0.46 -32.87 16.59
CA HIS A 393 0.87 -31.50 16.22
C HIS A 393 0.09 -30.44 16.98
N VAL A 394 -1.22 -30.63 17.19
CA VAL A 394 -2.06 -29.74 17.99
C VAL A 394 -1.61 -29.70 19.44
N ASP A 395 -1.34 -30.84 20.06
CA ASP A 395 -0.89 -30.92 21.45
C ASP A 395 0.48 -30.23 21.62
N LYS A 396 1.40 -30.43 20.67
CA LYS A 396 2.69 -29.74 20.64
C LYS A 396 2.51 -28.22 20.47
N GLY A 397 1.61 -27.80 19.57
CA GLY A 397 1.29 -26.40 19.32
C GLY A 397 0.69 -25.72 20.55
N ASN A 398 -0.30 -26.34 21.20
CA ASN A 398 -0.95 -25.84 22.40
C ASN A 398 0.07 -25.71 23.55
N LYS A 399 0.90 -26.73 23.78
CA LYS A 399 1.95 -26.65 24.81
C LYS A 399 2.91 -25.48 24.59
N ALA A 400 3.36 -25.26 23.36
CA ALA A 400 4.23 -24.14 23.02
C ALA A 400 3.50 -22.80 23.14
N TYR A 401 2.22 -22.74 22.75
CA TYR A 401 1.39 -21.55 22.87
C TYR A 401 1.19 -21.15 24.34
N ASP A 402 0.84 -22.09 25.21
CA ASP A 402 0.64 -21.86 26.64
C ASP A 402 1.94 -21.37 27.30
N GLN A 403 3.08 -21.97 26.96
CA GLN A 403 4.40 -21.48 27.41
C GLN A 403 4.67 -20.05 26.92
N GLY A 404 4.30 -19.74 25.68
CA GLY A 404 4.42 -18.39 25.12
C GLY A 404 3.57 -17.38 25.89
N MET A 405 2.34 -17.75 26.26
CA MET A 405 1.46 -16.90 27.06
C MET A 405 2.02 -16.65 28.46
N VAL A 406 2.60 -17.65 29.13
CA VAL A 406 3.26 -17.47 30.44
C VAL A 406 4.40 -16.46 30.37
N HIS A 407 5.24 -16.53 29.34
CA HIS A 407 6.34 -15.58 29.15
C HIS A 407 5.84 -14.18 28.78
N LEU A 408 4.79 -14.09 27.97
CA LEU A 408 4.16 -12.83 27.60
C LEU A 408 3.51 -12.15 28.82
N GLU A 409 2.83 -12.90 29.69
CA GLU A 409 2.26 -12.36 30.92
C GLU A 409 3.35 -11.82 31.86
N LYS A 410 4.46 -12.56 32.01
CA LYS A 410 5.62 -12.09 32.78
C LYS A 410 6.23 -10.82 32.21
N SER A 411 6.24 -10.62 30.90
CA SER A 411 6.79 -9.41 30.29
C SER A 411 5.93 -8.16 30.54
N PHE A 412 4.65 -8.35 30.89
CA PHE A 412 3.75 -7.28 31.33
C PHE A 412 3.79 -7.01 32.85
N ASP A 413 4.34 -7.92 33.67
CA ASP A 413 4.52 -7.66 35.10
C ASP A 413 5.56 -6.56 35.31
N ASP A 414 5.17 -5.49 36.00
CA ASP A 414 6.03 -4.35 36.21
C ASP A 414 7.30 -4.68 37.02
N LYS A 415 7.26 -5.77 37.78
CA LYS A 415 8.36 -6.28 38.60
C LYS A 415 9.39 -7.09 37.81
N THR A 416 9.10 -7.46 36.57
CA THR A 416 10.03 -8.25 35.76
C THR A 416 11.19 -7.36 35.29
N ALA A 417 12.38 -7.62 35.86
CA ALA A 417 13.61 -6.90 35.53
C ALA A 417 14.07 -7.13 34.08
N ASP A 418 13.75 -8.30 33.50
CA ASP A 418 14.15 -8.71 32.14
C ASP A 418 12.94 -8.89 31.22
N ARG A 419 12.21 -7.81 30.96
CA ARG A 419 11.01 -7.85 30.09
C ARG A 419 11.37 -8.28 28.66
N ASP A 420 12.55 -7.89 28.17
CA ASP A 420 13.00 -8.19 26.82
C ASP A 420 13.37 -9.67 26.66
N GLY A 421 14.05 -10.25 27.66
CA GLY A 421 14.30 -11.69 27.71
C GLY A 421 13.00 -12.50 27.76
N GLU A 422 12.00 -12.07 28.52
CA GLU A 422 10.69 -12.73 28.55
C GLU A 422 9.94 -12.57 27.21
N ASN A 423 9.96 -11.38 26.58
CA ASN A 423 9.39 -11.18 25.23
C ASN A 423 10.05 -12.07 24.17
N MET A 424 11.37 -12.25 24.24
CA MET A 424 12.10 -13.13 23.33
C MET A 424 11.80 -14.61 23.56
N LYS A 425 11.64 -15.04 24.83
CA LYS A 425 11.17 -16.40 25.15
C LYS A 425 9.75 -16.63 24.62
N ALA A 426 8.83 -15.68 24.85
CA ALA A 426 7.47 -15.72 24.31
C ALA A 426 7.47 -15.81 22.77
N LEU A 427 8.28 -14.98 22.09
CA LEU A 427 8.42 -15.00 20.64
C LEU A 427 8.86 -16.38 20.11
N ASN A 428 9.83 -17.02 20.77
CA ASN A 428 10.32 -18.33 20.38
C ASN A 428 9.26 -19.42 20.59
N CYS A 429 8.52 -19.37 21.70
CA CYS A 429 7.39 -20.26 21.96
C CYS A 429 6.28 -20.09 20.90
N PHE A 430 5.89 -18.87 20.55
CA PHE A 430 4.89 -18.64 19.51
C PHE A 430 5.36 -19.06 18.11
N LYS A 431 6.66 -18.97 17.79
CA LYS A 431 7.22 -19.55 16.56
C LYS A 431 7.06 -21.07 16.52
N GLN A 432 7.36 -21.76 17.63
CA GLN A 432 7.18 -23.21 17.73
C GLN A 432 5.70 -23.62 17.64
N ALA A 433 4.81 -22.83 18.25
CA ALA A 433 3.36 -23.03 18.14
C ALA A 433 2.89 -22.88 16.68
N CYS A 434 3.27 -21.81 15.99
CA CYS A 434 2.94 -21.60 14.57
C CYS A 434 3.41 -22.79 13.70
N ALA A 435 4.67 -23.21 13.82
CA ALA A 435 5.22 -24.32 13.04
C ALA A 435 4.47 -25.64 13.30
N SER A 436 4.00 -25.87 14.53
CA SER A 436 3.23 -27.07 14.86
C SER A 436 1.81 -27.01 14.30
N TYR A 437 1.14 -25.85 14.37
CA TYR A 437 -0.18 -25.67 13.77
C TYR A 437 -0.14 -25.66 12.24
N GLU A 438 0.90 -25.11 11.61
CA GLU A 438 1.11 -25.19 10.15
C GLU A 438 1.16 -26.65 9.68
N ALA A 439 1.96 -27.49 10.36
CA ALA A 439 2.02 -28.92 10.06
C ALA A 439 0.67 -29.64 10.25
N ALA A 440 -0.14 -29.23 11.24
CA ALA A 440 -1.50 -29.76 11.41
C ALA A 440 -2.45 -29.31 10.29
N VAL A 441 -2.38 -28.04 9.87
CA VAL A 441 -3.18 -27.46 8.78
C VAL A 441 -2.81 -28.08 7.43
N GLU A 442 -1.56 -28.45 7.20
CA GLU A 442 -1.16 -29.18 5.97
C GLU A 442 -1.88 -30.52 5.84
N ILE A 443 -2.20 -31.18 6.96
CA ILE A 443 -2.91 -32.47 6.97
C ILE A 443 -4.43 -32.27 6.97
N ASP A 444 -4.95 -31.28 7.69
CA ASP A 444 -6.39 -30.98 7.80
C ASP A 444 -6.69 -29.49 7.54
N SER A 445 -6.50 -29.09 6.28
CA SER A 445 -6.56 -27.68 5.85
C SER A 445 -7.93 -27.01 5.99
N ASN A 446 -9.00 -27.80 6.00
CA ASN A 446 -10.39 -27.31 6.10
C ASN A 446 -10.86 -27.13 7.55
N ASN A 447 -10.02 -27.43 8.53
CA ASN A 447 -10.39 -27.32 9.94
C ASN A 447 -10.35 -25.86 10.42
N ALA A 448 -11.52 -25.29 10.71
CA ALA A 448 -11.64 -23.90 11.13
C ALA A 448 -10.89 -23.61 12.45
N TRP A 449 -10.88 -24.56 13.40
CA TRP A 449 -10.23 -24.39 14.69
C TRP A 449 -8.70 -24.33 14.54
N LEU A 450 -8.10 -25.17 13.69
CA LEU A 450 -6.65 -25.14 13.42
C LEU A 450 -6.22 -23.81 12.80
N ASN A 451 -6.98 -23.35 11.80
CA ASN A 451 -6.72 -22.08 11.14
C ASN A 451 -6.82 -20.89 12.11
N ASP A 452 -7.78 -20.92 13.03
CA ASP A 452 -7.92 -19.87 14.04
C ASP A 452 -6.79 -19.90 15.08
N ARG A 453 -6.39 -21.08 15.55
CA ARG A 453 -5.23 -21.22 16.46
C ARG A 453 -3.92 -20.80 15.82
N LEU A 454 -3.69 -21.16 14.56
CA LEU A 454 -2.53 -20.68 13.81
C LEU A 454 -2.53 -19.14 13.71
N ARG A 455 -3.69 -18.54 13.42
CA ARG A 455 -3.85 -17.08 13.38
C ARG A 455 -3.55 -16.43 14.74
N GLN A 456 -4.12 -16.93 15.84
CA GLN A 456 -3.89 -16.42 17.19
C GLN A 456 -2.40 -16.49 17.57
N ALA A 457 -1.75 -17.62 17.31
CA ALA A 457 -0.30 -17.77 17.54
C ALA A 457 0.51 -16.78 16.69
N GLY A 458 0.11 -16.56 15.44
CA GLY A 458 0.74 -15.59 14.55
C GLY A 458 0.59 -14.13 15.03
N GLU A 459 -0.59 -13.75 15.54
CA GLU A 459 -0.86 -12.43 16.10
C GLU A 459 0.02 -12.16 17.33
N ASN A 460 0.07 -13.10 18.28
CA ASN A 460 0.90 -12.98 19.48
C ASN A 460 2.40 -12.97 19.15
N ARG A 461 2.83 -13.74 18.14
CA ARG A 461 4.20 -13.72 17.62
C ARG A 461 4.58 -12.31 17.13
N VAL A 462 3.70 -11.65 16.37
CA VAL A 462 3.95 -10.29 15.87
C VAL A 462 4.00 -9.28 17.01
N MET A 463 3.10 -9.39 17.99
CA MET A 463 3.11 -8.53 19.18
C MET A 463 4.42 -8.63 19.96
N CYS A 464 4.92 -9.84 20.21
CA CYS A 464 6.21 -10.06 20.89
C CYS A 464 7.38 -9.50 20.08
N PHE A 465 7.35 -9.64 18.75
CA PHE A 465 8.39 -9.09 17.86
C PHE A 465 8.43 -7.56 17.88
N ILE A 466 7.27 -6.90 17.88
CA ILE A 466 7.18 -5.44 17.99
C ILE A 466 7.67 -4.98 19.37
N ALA A 467 7.26 -5.67 20.44
CA ALA A 467 7.69 -5.36 21.79
C ALA A 467 9.22 -5.47 21.93
N ALA A 468 9.83 -6.51 21.37
CA ALA A 468 11.27 -6.72 21.37
C ALA A 468 12.07 -5.72 20.49
N LYS A 469 11.42 -5.00 19.56
CA LYS A 469 12.07 -4.04 18.64
C LYS A 469 11.95 -2.57 19.04
N LYS A 470 11.06 -2.23 19.99
CA LYS A 470 10.73 -0.84 20.33
C LYS A 470 11.75 -0.15 21.25
N ARG A 471 12.89 -0.77 21.52
CA ARG A 471 14.02 -0.26 22.30
C ARG A 471 15.32 -0.72 21.66
#